data_AF-A0A0Q9LZS6-F1
#
_entry.id   AF-A0A0Q9LZS6-F1
#
_cell.length_a   1.000
_cell.length_b   1.000
_cell.length_c   1.000
_cell.angle_alpha   90.00
_cell.angle_beta   90.00
_cell.angle_gamma   90.00
#
_symmetry.space_group_name_H-M   'P 1'
#
loop_
_entity.id
_entity.type
_entity.pdbx_description
1 polymer ?
#
loop_
_entity_poly.entity_id
_entity_poly.type
_entity_poly.pdbx_seq_one_letter_code
_entity_poly.pdbx_strand_id
1 'polypeptide(L)' 'MGLTDKLDNSKDDAMGKAKEAAGKATDDERLEAEGRTDQAEADVKQAGEKVKDAFKH' A
#
# COMPACT_ATOMS: atom_id res chain seq x y z
N MET A 1 -5.02 -10.33 -18.04
CA MET A 1 -4.40 -9.82 -16.80
C MET A 1 -4.80 -10.71 -15.65
N GLY A 2 -3.92 -11.65 -15.32
CA GLY A 2 -4.20 -12.79 -14.44
C GLY A 2 -3.94 -12.46 -12.97
N LEU A 3 -4.45 -13.33 -12.10
CA LEU A 3 -4.47 -13.27 -10.63
C LEU A 3 -3.23 -12.66 -9.96
N THR A 4 -2.04 -12.81 -10.53
CA THR A 4 -0.77 -12.17 -10.11
C THR A 4 -0.85 -10.65 -9.98
N ASP A 5 -1.52 -9.95 -10.89
CA ASP A 5 -1.53 -8.47 -10.92
C ASP A 5 -2.40 -7.89 -9.78
N LYS A 6 -3.54 -8.55 -9.52
CA LYS A 6 -4.37 -8.26 -8.34
C LYS A 6 -3.72 -8.73 -7.05
N LEU A 7 -2.95 -9.83 -7.09
CA LEU A 7 -2.20 -10.29 -5.93
C LEU A 7 -1.13 -9.28 -5.57
N ASP A 8 -0.38 -8.74 -6.53
CA ASP A 8 0.67 -7.75 -6.26
C ASP A 8 0.10 -6.48 -5.62
N ASN A 9 -1.01 -5.94 -6.13
CA ASN A 9 -1.66 -4.79 -5.47
C ASN A 9 -2.24 -5.16 -4.09
N SER A 10 -2.66 -6.41 -3.88
CA SER A 10 -3.07 -6.90 -2.55
C SER A 10 -1.89 -7.25 -1.64
N LYS A 11 -0.71 -7.54 -2.17
CA LYS A 11 0.49 -7.89 -1.41
C LYS A 11 1.05 -6.67 -0.73
N ASP A 12 1.19 -5.54 -1.43
CA ASP A 12 1.65 -4.30 -0.80
C ASP A 12 0.68 -3.84 0.30
N ASP A 13 -0.63 -3.93 0.04
CA ASP A 13 -1.66 -3.59 1.03
C ASP A 13 -1.65 -4.54 2.24
N ALA A 14 -1.50 -5.84 1.99
CA ALA A 14 -1.40 -6.86 3.03
C ALA A 14 -0.08 -6.77 3.81
N MET A 15 1.02 -6.40 3.15
CA MET A 15 2.33 -6.25 3.77
C MET A 15 2.39 -4.99 4.62
N GLY A 16 1.79 -3.88 4.18
CA GLY A 16 1.59 -2.67 4.97
C GLY A 16 0.73 -2.94 6.21
N LYS A 17 -0.40 -3.65 6.06
CA LYS A 17 -1.23 -4.09 7.20
C LYS A 17 -0.48 -5.01 8.15
N ALA A 18 0.33 -5.92 7.62
CA ALA A 18 1.14 -6.82 8.42
C ALA A 18 2.23 -6.08 9.20
N LYS A 19 2.91 -5.11 8.59
CA LYS A 19 3.86 -4.21 9.27
C LYS A 19 3.17 -3.40 10.37
N GLU A 20 2.00 -2.85 10.10
CA GLU A 20 1.24 -2.08 11.10
C GLU A 20 0.81 -2.96 12.28
N ALA A 21 0.27 -4.15 11.99
CA ALA A 21 -0.16 -5.10 13.01
C ALA A 21 1.02 -5.65 13.83
N ALA A 22 2.15 -5.94 13.17
CA ALA A 22 3.37 -6.37 13.83
C ALA A 22 3.93 -5.26 14.72
N GLY A 23 4.02 -4.02 14.21
CA GLY A 23 4.46 -2.86 14.97
C GLY A 23 3.61 -2.60 16.20
N LYS A 24 2.27 -2.67 16.08
CA LYS A 24 1.36 -2.61 17.24
C LYS A 24 1.57 -3.74 18.23
N ALA A 25 1.79 -4.96 17.74
CA ALA A 25 1.97 -6.12 18.61
C ALA A 25 3.32 -6.12 19.34
N THR A 26 4.35 -5.52 18.74
CA THR A 26 5.70 -5.42 19.32
C THR A 26 6.00 -4.07 19.98
N ASP A 27 5.04 -3.14 19.99
CA ASP A 27 5.24 -1.74 20.44
C ASP A 27 6.40 -1.04 19.67
N ASP A 28 6.60 -1.40 18.40
CA ASP A 28 7.61 -0.77 17.53
C ASP A 28 6.94 0.28 16.63
N GLU A 29 7.01 1.53 17.08
CA GLU A 29 6.44 2.69 16.39
C GLU A 29 6.99 2.87 14.97
N ARG A 30 8.21 2.40 14.69
CA ARG A 30 8.81 2.53 13.34
C ARG A 30 8.14 1.58 12.37
N LEU A 31 7.88 0.35 12.81
CA LEU A 31 7.19 -0.66 12.01
C LEU A 31 5.73 -0.26 11.73
N GLU A 32 5.06 0.35 12.72
CA GLU A 32 3.73 0.93 12.52
C GLU A 32 3.77 2.08 11.51
N ALA A 33 4.71 3.02 11.67
CA ALA A 33 4.85 4.17 10.80
C ALA A 33 5.22 3.78 9.36
N GLU A 34 6.10 2.79 9.17
CA GLU A 34 6.43 2.23 7.86
C GLU A 34 5.19 1.66 7.18
N GLY A 35 4.42 0.81 7.87
CA GLY A 35 3.21 0.20 7.31
C GLY A 35 2.19 1.24 6.86
N ARG A 36 2.00 2.31 7.62
CA ARG A 36 1.12 3.44 7.23
C ARG A 36 1.66 4.27 6.09
N THR A 37 2.97 4.50 6.06
CA THR A 37 3.62 5.28 5.01
C THR A 37 3.55 4.54 3.67
N ASP A 38 3.86 3.24 3.67
CA ASP A 38 3.73 2.35 2.51
C ASP A 38 2.29 2.39 1.94
N GLN A 39 1.28 2.32 2.80
CA GLN A 39 -0.13 2.43 2.38
C GLN A 39 -0.48 3.80 1.79
N ALA A 40 -0.06 4.88 2.45
CA ALA A 40 -0.35 6.24 1.97
C ALA A 40 0.33 6.51 0.62
N GLU A 41 1.56 6.07 0.42
CA GLU A 41 2.27 6.18 -0.86
C GLU A 41 1.58 5.37 -1.97
N ALA A 42 1.10 4.16 -1.66
CA ALA A 42 0.37 3.34 -2.61
C ALA A 42 -0.94 4.00 -3.05
N ASP A 43 -1.74 4.53 -2.11
CA ASP A 43 -2.98 5.27 -2.40
C ASP A 43 -2.71 6.51 -3.25
N VAL A 44 -1.67 7.28 -2.93
CA VAL A 44 -1.27 8.47 -3.69
C VAL A 44 -0.83 8.10 -5.10
N LYS A 45 -0.03 7.04 -5.28
CA LYS A 45 0.35 6.54 -6.61
C LYS A 45 -0.88 6.13 -7.41
N GLN A 46 -1.77 5.34 -6.82
CA GLN A 46 -2.96 4.86 -7.51
C GLN A 46 -3.90 6.01 -7.91
N ALA A 47 -4.08 7.00 -7.03
CA ALA A 47 -4.86 8.19 -7.32
C ALA A 47 -4.20 9.03 -8.43
N GLY A 48 -2.88 9.22 -8.36
CA GLY A 48 -2.11 9.95 -9.36
C GLY A 48 -2.15 9.28 -10.74
N GLU A 49 -2.05 7.95 -10.80
CA GLU A 49 -2.18 7.19 -12.04
C GLU A 49 -3.59 7.28 -12.61
N LYS A 50 -4.65 7.14 -11.79
CA LYS A 50 -6.04 7.31 -12.24
C LYS A 50 -6.29 8.71 -12.81
N VAL A 51 -5.76 9.75 -12.15
CA VAL A 51 -5.84 11.13 -12.65
C VAL A 51 -5.10 11.24 -13.98
N LYS A 52 -3.85 10.79 -14.07
CA LYS A 52 -3.07 10.81 -15.33
C LYS A 52 -3.79 10.07 -16.46
N ASP A 53 -4.36 8.91 -16.19
CA ASP A 53 -5.07 8.10 -17.19
C ASP A 53 -6.33 8.83 -17.70
N ALA A 54 -7.10 9.44 -16.79
CA ALA A 54 -8.26 10.27 -17.13
C ALA A 54 -7.89 11.52 -17.95
N PHE A 55 -6.72 12.12 -17.70
CA PHE A 55 -6.21 13.28 -18.45
C PHE A 55 -5.50 12.90 -19.76
N LYS A 56 -5.12 11.64 -19.95
CA LYS A 56 -4.48 11.15 -21.17
C LYS A 56 -5.50 10.66 -22.20
N HIS A 57 -6.80 10.74 -21.91
CA HIS A 57 -7.86 10.47 -22.86
C HIS A 57 -8.11 11.64 -23.82
#